data_AF-A0A0C3IAN4-F1
#
_entry.id   AF-A0A0C3IAN4-F1
#
_cell.length_a   1.000
_cell.length_b   1.000
_cell.length_c   1.000
_cell.angle_alpha   90.00
_cell.angle_beta   90.00
_cell.angle_gamma   90.00
#
_symmetry.space_group_name_H-M   'P 1'
#
loop_
_entity.id
_entity.type
_entity.pdbx_description
1 polymer ?
#
loop_
_entity_poly.entity_id
_entity_poly.type
_entity_poly.pdbx_seq_one_letter_code
_entity_poly.pdbx_strand_id
1 'polypeptide(L)'
;MLVAKRTKFENDLGVPKEEQLQGDGWILKFKKAYNIKEYHRHGEAASVDLTAVEAERACLQKVLAKYAPRDHFNFDKTGLFAFAPPDCGLAMQQMSGKKNDKFRINVGVACNADGSEKLPLLLIGKYKNPRCFKKTSPQSHGLYYCHNKKAWMTKEIFEEYGQSIHLTI
;
A
#
# COMPACT_ATOMS: atom_id res chain seq x y z
N MET A 1 3.66 0.61 -19.08
CA MET A 1 3.69 2.09 -19.15
C MET A 1 4.06 2.63 -20.53
N LEU A 2 5.20 2.24 -21.14
CA LEU A 2 5.60 2.77 -22.46
C LEU A 2 4.63 2.37 -23.59
N VAL A 3 4.16 1.13 -23.64
CA VAL A 3 3.15 0.65 -24.61
C VAL A 3 1.86 1.46 -24.49
N ALA A 4 1.33 1.62 -23.28
CA ALA A 4 0.11 2.40 -23.05
C ALA A 4 0.26 3.87 -23.46
N LYS A 5 1.44 4.49 -23.21
CA LYS A 5 1.73 5.85 -23.67
C LYS A 5 1.81 5.93 -25.19
N ARG A 6 2.44 4.94 -25.85
CA ARG A 6 2.49 4.85 -27.30
C ARG A 6 1.08 4.83 -27.90
N THR A 7 0.25 3.89 -27.47
CA THR A 7 -1.14 3.80 -27.94
C THR A 7 -1.90 5.11 -27.73
N LYS A 8 -1.72 5.78 -26.58
CA LYS A 8 -2.32 7.08 -26.34
C LYS A 8 -1.83 8.14 -27.34
N PHE A 9 -0.52 8.25 -27.57
CA PHE A 9 0.02 9.24 -28.52
C PHE A 9 -0.34 8.92 -29.97
N GLU A 10 -0.38 7.65 -30.36
CA GLU A 10 -0.85 7.22 -31.69
C GLU A 10 -2.29 7.66 -31.92
N ASN A 11 -3.16 7.54 -30.91
CA ASN A 11 -4.52 8.04 -30.97
C ASN A 11 -4.59 9.57 -31.00
N ASP A 12 -3.88 10.24 -30.08
CA ASP A 12 -3.91 11.71 -29.93
C ASP A 12 -3.35 12.43 -31.18
N LEU A 13 -2.40 11.81 -31.89
CA LEU A 13 -1.77 12.33 -33.10
C LEU A 13 -2.46 11.83 -34.39
N GLY A 14 -3.49 10.98 -34.29
CA GLY A 14 -4.22 10.46 -35.45
C GLY A 14 -3.39 9.58 -36.37
N VAL A 15 -2.45 8.79 -35.81
CA VAL A 15 -1.56 7.92 -36.60
C VAL A 15 -2.40 6.81 -37.27
N PRO A 16 -2.35 6.66 -38.61
CA PRO A 16 -3.06 5.61 -39.33
C PRO A 16 -2.71 4.22 -38.79
N LYS A 17 -3.68 3.30 -38.74
CA LYS A 17 -3.50 1.96 -38.12
C LYS A 17 -2.38 1.17 -38.76
N GLU A 18 -2.17 1.38 -40.05
CA GLU A 18 -1.15 0.75 -40.88
C GLU A 18 0.27 1.20 -40.50
N GLU A 19 0.39 2.41 -39.93
CA GLU A 19 1.65 3.02 -39.49
C GLU A 19 1.92 2.84 -37.98
N GLN A 20 0.95 2.33 -37.24
CA GLN A 20 1.11 2.07 -35.81
C GLN A 20 2.10 0.95 -35.55
N LEU A 21 2.98 1.14 -34.57
CA LEU A 21 3.99 0.15 -34.23
C LEU A 21 3.33 -1.09 -33.66
N GLN A 22 3.57 -2.24 -34.28
CA GLN A 22 3.06 -3.53 -33.81
C GLN A 22 4.06 -4.23 -32.89
N GLY A 23 3.55 -4.82 -31.81
CA GLY A 23 4.33 -5.55 -30.81
C GLY A 23 5.29 -4.68 -29.98
N ASP A 24 6.14 -5.37 -29.21
CA ASP A 24 6.99 -4.76 -28.18
C ASP A 24 8.48 -4.64 -28.58
N GLY A 25 8.83 -5.08 -29.79
CA GLY A 25 10.24 -5.14 -30.25
C GLY A 25 10.94 -3.78 -30.30
N TRP A 26 10.20 -2.68 -30.42
CA TRP A 26 10.74 -1.32 -30.41
C TRP A 26 11.15 -0.85 -29.00
N ILE A 27 10.57 -1.41 -27.93
CA ILE A 27 10.76 -0.94 -26.55
C ILE A 27 12.21 -1.05 -26.13
N LEU A 28 12.87 -2.18 -26.42
CA LEU A 28 14.28 -2.40 -26.09
C LEU A 28 15.19 -1.41 -26.81
N LYS A 29 14.96 -1.20 -28.12
CA LYS A 29 15.73 -0.24 -28.93
C LYS A 29 15.51 1.19 -28.45
N PHE A 30 14.27 1.56 -28.14
CA PHE A 30 13.92 2.88 -27.61
C PHE A 30 14.55 3.14 -26.25
N LYS A 31 14.45 2.19 -25.32
CA LYS A 31 15.11 2.30 -24.01
C LYS A 31 16.62 2.47 -24.16
N LYS A 32 17.25 1.69 -25.04
CA LYS A 32 18.68 1.77 -25.32
C LYS A 32 19.08 3.12 -25.95
N ALA A 33 18.34 3.58 -26.96
CA ALA A 33 18.63 4.82 -27.69
C ALA A 33 18.56 6.06 -26.78
N TYR A 34 17.59 6.11 -25.87
CA TYR A 34 17.39 7.23 -24.95
C TYR A 34 17.98 6.98 -23.55
N ASN A 35 18.77 5.92 -23.38
CA ASN A 35 19.35 5.52 -22.07
C ASN A 35 18.32 5.46 -20.93
N ILE A 36 17.11 5.00 -21.22
CA ILE A 36 16.02 4.88 -20.25
C ILE A 36 16.23 3.61 -19.44
N LYS A 37 16.40 3.77 -18.13
CA LYS A 37 16.55 2.69 -17.16
C LYS A 37 15.42 2.73 -16.14
N GLU A 38 15.13 1.58 -15.56
CA GLU A 38 14.28 1.50 -14.40
C GLU A 38 15.09 1.88 -13.16
N TYR A 39 14.55 2.81 -12.38
CA TYR A 39 15.14 3.22 -11.10
C TYR A 39 14.17 2.86 -9.99
N HIS A 40 14.65 2.10 -9.01
CA HIS A 40 13.93 1.79 -7.79
C HIS A 40 14.22 2.87 -6.75
N ARG A 41 13.18 3.46 -6.16
CA ARG A 41 13.33 4.32 -4.98
C ARG A 41 13.40 3.41 -3.77
N HIS A 42 14.57 3.28 -3.17
CA HIS A 42 14.73 2.51 -1.94
C HIS A 42 14.06 3.27 -0.78
N GLY A 43 13.16 2.60 -0.05
CA GLY A 43 12.83 2.97 1.33
C GLY A 43 13.94 2.50 2.26
N GLU A 44 13.97 3.00 3.50
CA GLU A 44 14.91 2.57 4.53
C GLU A 44 14.79 1.05 4.75
N ALA A 45 15.71 0.29 4.17
CA ALA A 45 15.98 -1.08 4.59
C ALA A 45 16.83 -0.97 5.84
N ALA A 46 16.18 -0.96 7.01
CA ALA A 46 16.89 -1.12 8.26
C ALA A 46 17.70 -2.42 8.20
N SER A 47 18.97 -2.36 8.62
CA SER A 47 19.80 -3.54 8.84
C SER A 47 19.19 -4.35 10.00
N VAL A 48 18.39 -5.36 9.67
CA VAL A 48 17.81 -6.28 10.66
C VAL A 48 18.84 -7.36 10.98
N ASP A 49 19.11 -7.59 12.27
CA ASP A 49 19.88 -8.74 12.73
C ASP A 49 19.04 -10.02 12.54
N LEU A 50 19.35 -10.76 11.48
CA LEU A 50 18.65 -11.99 11.14
C LEU A 50 18.77 -13.06 12.22
N THR A 51 19.90 -13.08 12.95
CA THR A 51 20.14 -14.05 14.02
C THR A 51 19.20 -13.81 15.19
N ALA A 52 19.06 -12.54 15.60
CA ALA A 52 18.09 -12.16 16.64
C ALA A 52 16.65 -12.48 16.21
N VAL A 53 16.30 -12.24 14.94
CA VAL A 53 14.97 -12.57 14.40
C VAL A 53 14.69 -14.08 14.44
N GLU A 54 15.66 -14.92 14.09
CA GLU A 54 15.52 -16.37 14.14
C GLU A 54 15.31 -16.88 15.58
N ALA A 55 16.09 -16.36 16.53
CA ALA A 55 15.95 -16.71 17.94
C ALA A 55 14.55 -16.33 18.50
N GLU A 56 14.07 -15.12 18.19
CA GLU A 56 12.75 -14.66 18.62
C GLU A 56 11.62 -15.46 17.94
N ARG A 57 11.77 -15.82 16.66
CA ARG A 57 10.81 -16.70 15.98
C ARG A 57 10.68 -18.05 16.67
N ALA A 58 11.80 -18.66 17.07
CA ALA A 58 11.78 -19.93 17.80
C ALA A 58 11.12 -19.79 19.19
N CYS A 59 11.30 -18.64 19.86
CA CYS A 59 10.62 -18.33 21.11
C CYS A 59 9.10 -18.20 20.91
N LEU A 60 8.67 -17.40 19.93
CA LEU A 60 7.25 -17.18 19.60
C LEU A 60 6.54 -18.47 19.20
N GLN A 61 7.20 -19.35 18.43
CA GLN A 61 6.63 -20.66 18.07
C GLN A 61 6.27 -21.49 19.30
N LYS A 62 7.10 -21.49 20.36
CA LYS A 62 6.81 -22.23 21.60
C LYS A 62 5.61 -21.64 22.35
N VAL A 63 5.42 -20.32 22.30
CA VAL A 63 4.26 -19.65 22.90
C VAL A 63 2.99 -19.94 22.11
N LEU A 64 3.05 -19.78 20.78
CA LEU A 64 1.93 -20.01 19.88
C LEU A 64 1.48 -21.48 19.86
N ALA A 65 2.38 -22.44 20.07
CA ALA A 65 2.05 -23.86 20.17
C ALA A 65 1.03 -24.21 21.28
N LYS A 66 0.82 -23.31 22.26
CA LYS A 66 -0.20 -23.48 23.31
C LYS A 66 -1.62 -23.16 22.85
N TYR A 67 -1.77 -22.53 21.68
CA TYR A 67 -3.03 -22.04 21.15
C TYR A 67 -3.30 -22.65 19.78
N ALA A 68 -4.58 -22.81 19.41
CA ALA A 68 -4.91 -23.28 18.08
C ALA A 68 -4.62 -22.18 17.03
N PRO A 69 -4.35 -22.54 15.76
CA PRO A 69 -4.11 -21.55 14.70
C PRO A 69 -5.22 -20.49 14.54
N ARG A 70 -6.47 -20.86 14.85
CA ARG A 70 -7.62 -19.94 14.85
C ARG A 70 -7.50 -18.81 15.87
N ASP A 71 -6.70 -19.00 16.91
CA ASP A 71 -6.46 -18.02 17.99
C ASP A 71 -5.15 -17.23 17.77
N HIS A 72 -4.42 -17.50 16.68
CA HIS A 72 -3.18 -16.80 16.34
C HIS A 72 -3.51 -15.57 15.50
N PHE A 73 -3.80 -14.45 16.15
CA PHE A 73 -4.07 -13.20 15.43
C PHE A 73 -2.80 -12.41 15.12
N ASN A 74 -2.75 -11.86 13.92
CA ASN A 74 -1.80 -10.83 13.55
C ASN A 74 -2.56 -9.56 13.19
N PHE A 75 -2.02 -8.40 13.57
CA PHE A 75 -2.49 -7.09 13.15
C PHE A 75 -1.34 -6.32 12.53
N ASP A 76 -1.53 -5.80 11.33
CA ASP A 76 -0.52 -4.99 10.64
C ASP A 76 -1.13 -3.73 10.01
N LYS A 77 -0.29 -2.75 9.72
CA LYS A 77 -0.69 -1.46 9.14
C LYS A 77 -0.05 -1.27 7.78
N THR A 78 -0.87 -0.92 6.81
CA THR A 78 -0.40 -0.46 5.51
C THR A 78 -0.84 0.97 5.23
N GLY A 79 0.02 1.72 4.54
CA GLY A 79 -0.27 3.09 4.12
C GLY A 79 -0.74 3.12 2.67
N LEU A 80 -1.97 3.57 2.43
CA LEU A 80 -2.47 3.85 1.09
C LEU A 80 -2.15 5.30 0.72
N PHE A 81 -1.30 5.48 -0.30
CA PHE A 81 -0.91 6.79 -0.82
C PHE A 81 -1.51 7.04 -2.20
N ALA A 82 -2.75 7.54 -2.25
CA ALA A 82 -3.50 7.69 -3.49
C ALA A 82 -2.84 8.62 -4.53
N PHE A 83 -2.00 9.56 -4.10
CA PHE A 83 -1.33 10.52 -4.97
C PHE A 83 0.20 10.31 -5.04
N ALA A 84 0.72 9.26 -4.41
CA ALA A 84 2.14 8.95 -4.57
C ALA A 84 2.38 8.38 -5.97
N PRO A 85 3.42 8.86 -6.68
CA PRO A 85 3.91 8.18 -7.86
C PRO A 85 4.45 6.79 -7.47
N PRO A 86 4.48 5.83 -8.42
CA PRO A 86 5.08 4.52 -8.17
C PRO A 86 6.53 4.62 -7.67
N ASP A 87 6.92 3.65 -6.83
CA ASP A 87 8.29 3.55 -6.29
C ASP A 87 9.32 3.19 -7.36
N CYS A 88 8.86 2.62 -8.48
CA CYS A 88 9.66 2.33 -9.66
C CYS A 88 9.25 3.21 -10.83
N GLY A 89 10.22 3.82 -11.48
CA GLY A 89 9.99 4.67 -12.64
C GLY A 89 11.04 4.49 -13.72
N LEU A 90 10.63 4.67 -14.98
CA LEU A 90 11.55 4.77 -16.10
C LEU A 90 12.04 6.21 -16.21
N ALA A 91 13.36 6.40 -16.17
CA ALA A 91 13.99 7.71 -16.30
C ALA A 91 15.29 7.61 -17.11
N MET A 92 15.76 8.73 -17.66
CA MET A 92 17.06 8.82 -18.35
C MET A 92 18.23 9.03 -17.37
N GLN A 93 17.91 9.46 -16.15
CA GLN A 93 18.86 9.68 -15.06
C GLN A 93 18.15 9.48 -13.71
N GLN A 94 18.93 9.23 -12.66
CA GLN A 94 18.40 9.16 -11.30
C GLN A 94 17.86 10.53 -10.89
N MET A 95 16.54 10.65 -10.74
CA MET A 95 15.90 11.88 -10.31
C MET A 95 15.74 11.88 -8.79
N SER A 96 16.00 13.02 -8.15
CA SER A 96 15.68 13.22 -6.74
C SER A 96 14.18 13.01 -6.49
N GLY A 97 13.84 12.49 -5.31
CA GLY A 97 12.46 12.29 -4.91
C GLY A 97 11.69 13.61 -4.95
N LYS A 98 10.61 13.67 -5.74
CA LYS A 98 9.71 14.84 -5.70
C LYS A 98 8.93 14.77 -4.39
N LYS A 99 8.81 15.90 -3.68
CA LYS A 99 8.01 16.00 -2.46
C LYS A 99 6.54 15.78 -2.83
N ASN A 100 6.06 14.57 -2.62
CA ASN A 100 4.71 14.17 -2.98
C ASN A 100 3.68 14.78 -2.02
N ASP A 101 2.45 14.96 -2.51
CA ASP A 101 1.31 15.17 -1.63
C ASP A 101 1.23 13.99 -0.66
N LYS A 102 1.32 14.28 0.63
CA LYS A 102 1.33 13.27 1.70
C LYS A 102 -0.07 12.76 2.01
N PHE A 103 -1.01 12.84 1.06
CA PHE A 103 -2.30 12.21 1.22
C PHE A 103 -2.07 10.72 1.47
N ARG A 104 -2.51 10.29 2.66
CA ARG A 104 -2.33 8.95 3.13
C ARG A 104 -3.53 8.55 3.96
N ILE A 105 -4.02 7.35 3.71
CA ILE A 105 -4.96 6.64 4.58
C ILE A 105 -4.18 5.47 5.15
N ASN A 106 -4.12 5.33 6.47
CA ASN A 106 -3.59 4.10 7.06
C ASN A 106 -4.71 3.09 7.18
N VAL A 107 -4.42 1.86 6.82
CA VAL A 107 -5.33 0.73 6.89
C VAL A 107 -4.75 -0.28 7.87
N GLY A 108 -5.45 -0.53 8.96
CA GLY A 108 -5.17 -1.63 9.87
C GLY A 108 -5.89 -2.89 9.37
N VAL A 109 -5.13 -3.96 9.23
CA VAL A 109 -5.63 -5.29 8.86
C VAL A 109 -5.38 -6.24 10.01
N ALA A 110 -6.35 -7.08 10.33
CA ALA A 110 -6.14 -8.21 11.23
C ALA A 110 -6.87 -9.45 10.77
N CYS A 111 -6.20 -10.59 10.92
CA CYS A 111 -6.77 -11.91 10.71
C CYS A 111 -6.07 -12.94 11.59
N ASN A 112 -6.72 -14.07 11.77
CA ASN A 112 -6.10 -15.24 12.40
C ASN A 112 -5.24 -16.04 11.40
N ALA A 113 -4.42 -16.96 11.90
CA ALA A 113 -3.43 -17.66 11.10
C ALA A 113 -4.02 -18.68 10.12
N ASP A 114 -5.19 -19.25 10.42
CA ASP A 114 -5.90 -20.15 9.50
C ASP A 114 -6.83 -19.41 8.52
N GLY A 115 -7.01 -18.10 8.70
CA GLY A 115 -7.81 -17.23 7.85
C GLY A 115 -9.32 -17.41 8.00
N SER A 116 -9.80 -18.17 8.99
CA SER A 116 -11.23 -18.33 9.26
C SER A 116 -11.87 -17.03 9.74
N GLU A 117 -11.09 -16.16 10.38
CA GLU A 117 -11.56 -14.89 10.92
C GLU A 117 -10.74 -13.72 10.38
N LYS A 118 -11.47 -12.72 9.86
CA LYS A 118 -10.91 -11.47 9.35
C LYS A 118 -11.64 -10.32 10.04
N LEU A 119 -10.89 -9.51 10.78
CA LEU A 119 -11.46 -8.40 11.51
C LEU A 119 -11.78 -7.23 10.57
N PRO A 120 -12.76 -6.37 10.90
CA PRO A 120 -13.07 -5.19 10.12
C PRO A 120 -11.84 -4.32 9.89
N LEU A 121 -11.71 -3.79 8.67
CA LEU A 121 -10.61 -2.89 8.32
C LEU A 121 -10.70 -1.59 9.13
N LEU A 122 -9.60 -1.23 9.78
CA LEU A 122 -9.45 0.03 10.48
C LEU A 122 -8.90 1.09 9.52
N LEU A 123 -9.73 2.06 9.14
CA LEU A 123 -9.32 3.16 8.28
C LEU A 123 -8.97 4.39 9.13
N ILE A 124 -7.79 4.95 8.90
CA ILE A 124 -7.34 6.16 9.61
C ILE A 124 -7.00 7.24 8.59
N GLY A 125 -7.80 8.30 8.58
CA GLY A 125 -7.58 9.45 7.73
C GLY A 125 -7.21 10.72 8.50
N LYS A 126 -6.93 11.77 7.74
CA LYS A 126 -6.54 13.08 8.28
C LYS A 126 -7.70 13.83 8.94
N TYR A 127 -8.88 13.75 8.32
CA TYR A 127 -10.02 14.60 8.63
C TYR A 127 -11.09 13.80 9.35
N LYS A 128 -11.72 14.36 10.39
CA LYS A 128 -12.83 13.71 11.09
C LYS A 128 -13.99 13.38 10.14
N ASN A 129 -14.32 14.33 9.26
CA ASN A 129 -15.37 14.19 8.25
C ASN A 129 -14.76 14.34 6.85
N PRO A 130 -14.37 13.24 6.18
CA PRO A 130 -13.83 13.30 4.83
C PRO A 130 -14.89 13.80 3.84
N ARG A 131 -14.52 14.77 2.99
CA ARG A 131 -15.46 15.42 2.04
C ARG A 131 -16.09 14.44 1.04
N CYS A 132 -15.44 13.31 0.74
CA CYS A 132 -15.96 12.30 -0.17
C CYS A 132 -17.28 11.67 0.31
N PHE A 133 -17.53 11.62 1.61
CA PHE A 133 -18.77 11.08 2.17
C PHE A 133 -19.91 12.13 2.25
N LYS A 134 -19.68 13.37 1.78
CA LYS A 134 -20.67 14.45 1.78
C LYS A 134 -21.32 14.62 3.16
N LYS A 135 -22.63 14.36 3.27
CA LYS A 135 -23.44 14.45 4.51
C LYS A 135 -23.58 13.11 5.24
N THR A 136 -22.92 12.06 4.77
CA THR A 136 -22.95 10.71 5.38
C THR A 136 -21.64 10.44 6.12
N SER A 137 -21.68 9.58 7.12
CA SER A 137 -20.48 9.20 7.89
C SER A 137 -19.82 7.97 7.26
N PRO A 138 -18.50 7.77 7.41
CA PRO A 138 -17.86 6.51 7.00
C PRO A 138 -18.55 5.28 7.62
N GLN A 139 -18.99 5.40 8.88
CA GLN A 139 -19.70 4.34 9.62
C GLN A 139 -21.01 3.94 8.93
N SER A 140 -21.74 4.89 8.31
CA SER A 140 -22.95 4.58 7.54
C SER A 140 -22.69 3.75 6.28
N HIS A 141 -21.44 3.67 5.82
CA HIS A 141 -20.98 2.80 4.73
C HIS A 141 -20.31 1.52 5.24
N GLY A 142 -20.45 1.19 6.54
CA GLY A 142 -19.82 0.02 7.15
C GLY A 142 -18.31 0.15 7.33
N LEU A 143 -17.76 1.37 7.28
CA LEU A 143 -16.34 1.61 7.43
C LEU A 143 -16.00 1.99 8.88
N TYR A 144 -15.14 1.19 9.51
CA TYR A 144 -14.55 1.54 10.80
C TYR A 144 -13.48 2.62 10.61
N TYR A 145 -13.86 3.87 10.80
CA TYR A 145 -13.02 5.04 10.49
C TYR A 145 -12.66 5.86 11.72
N CYS A 146 -11.36 6.04 11.91
CA CYS A 146 -10.79 6.94 12.92
C CYS A 146 -10.07 8.11 12.22
N HIS A 147 -9.80 9.19 12.97
CA HIS A 147 -9.11 10.35 12.42
C HIS A 147 -7.94 10.78 13.30
N ASN A 148 -6.86 11.20 12.65
CA ASN A 148 -5.71 11.82 13.29
C ASN A 148 -5.14 12.86 12.32
N LYS A 149 -4.73 14.05 12.76
CA LYS A 149 -4.16 15.10 11.90
C LYS A 149 -3.00 14.61 11.01
N LYS A 150 -2.24 13.62 11.48
CA LYS A 150 -1.14 13.01 10.71
C LYS A 150 -1.57 11.73 9.95
N ALA A 151 -2.82 11.30 10.13
CA ALA A 151 -3.39 10.04 9.66
C ALA A 151 -2.64 8.79 10.16
N TRP A 152 -1.85 8.86 11.23
CA TRP A 152 -1.16 7.69 11.81
C TRP A 152 -2.02 7.01 12.87
N MET A 153 -1.70 5.75 13.14
CA MET A 153 -2.16 5.09 14.35
C MET A 153 -1.57 5.76 15.60
N THR A 154 -2.41 5.95 16.61
CA THR A 154 -2.01 6.26 17.98
C THR A 154 -2.37 5.12 18.91
N LYS A 155 -1.85 5.14 20.15
CA LYS A 155 -2.18 4.14 21.18
C LYS A 155 -3.69 4.09 21.43
N GLU A 156 -4.32 5.26 21.54
CA GLU A 156 -5.74 5.40 21.85
C GLU A 156 -6.62 4.78 20.75
N ILE A 157 -6.29 5.02 19.48
CA ILE A 157 -7.04 4.43 18.36
C ILE A 157 -6.87 2.90 18.33
N PHE A 158 -5.68 2.39 18.69
CA PHE A 158 -5.44 0.96 18.74
C PHE A 158 -6.20 0.27 19.88
N GLU A 159 -6.23 0.89 21.06
CA GLU A 159 -7.00 0.42 22.21
C GLU A 159 -8.51 0.43 21.93
N GLU A 160 -9.03 1.51 21.33
CA GLU A 160 -10.43 1.62 20.91
C GLU A 160 -10.81 0.52 19.90
N TYR A 161 -9.95 0.27 18.90
CA TYR A 161 -10.15 -0.81 17.93
C TYR A 161 -10.17 -2.17 18.62
N GLY A 162 -9.21 -2.45 19.51
CA GLY A 162 -9.14 -3.70 20.27
C GLY A 162 -10.41 -3.96 21.10
N GLN A 163 -10.94 -2.93 21.76
CA GLN A 163 -12.19 -3.01 22.52
C GLN A 163 -13.41 -3.24 21.62
N SER A 164 -13.45 -2.61 20.45
CA SER A 164 -14.57 -2.78 19.49
C SER A 164 -14.71 -4.22 18.98
N ILE A 165 -13.59 -4.93 18.86
CA ILE A 165 -13.56 -6.34 18.43
C ILE A 165 -14.18 -7.23 19.51
N HIS A 166 -13.83 -7.00 20.78
CA HIS A 166 -14.33 -7.79 21.92
C HIS A 166 -15.83 -7.63 22.19
N LEU A 167 -16.46 -6.57 21.66
CA LEU A 167 -17.90 -6.32 21.77
C LEU A 167 -18.71 -6.92 20.60
N THR A 168 -18.04 -7.48 19.59
CA THR A 168 -18.66 -7.99 18.36
C THR A 168 -18.55 -9.52 18.23
N ILE A 169 -17.70 -10.17 19.05
CA ILE A 169 -17.56 -11.63 19.18
C ILE A 169 -18.37 -12.10 20.40
#